data_AF-A0A327TX76-F1
#
_entry.id   AF-A0A327TX76-F1
#
_cell.length_a   1.000
_cell.length_b   1.000
_cell.length_c   1.000
_cell.angle_alpha   90.00
_cell.angle_beta   90.00
_cell.angle_gamma   90.00
#
_symmetry.space_group_name_H-M   'P 1'
#
loop_
_entity.id
_entity.type
_entity.pdbx_description
1 polymer ?
#
loop_
_entity_poly.entity_id
_entity_poly.type
_entity_poly.pdbx_seq_one_letter_code
_entity_poly.pdbx_strand_id
1 'polypeptide(L)'
;MPNHNDTAYETTAESDVAHLMEGRNITLDEIAVELASIELRLRQVAFAAETPATPVELEPMIDSLRFKAGQLRELSDEAGQLARIVEGDVPLATKFSGVGDPWGAAARGTNREHFGGPAVVPTARQLIHLAHGVRVPGTETTTYPEAMAGMQLIWESKSAQARRRRERDAAVEDEVLVLECETCEAEPGEHCVTKSGRVSERPHTKRRRTAETNVDARLGYLGGNPAGVPDSD
;
A
#
# COMPACT_ATOMS: atom_id res chain seq x y z
N MET A 1 17.07 -22.35 13.62
CA MET A 1 16.14 -21.95 12.54
C MET A 1 16.55 -20.56 12.10
N PRO A 2 16.97 -20.35 10.85
CA PRO A 2 17.36 -19.03 10.40
C PRO A 2 16.10 -18.17 10.29
N ASN A 3 16.07 -17.05 11.04
CA ASN A 3 15.13 -15.96 10.82
C ASN A 3 15.33 -15.47 9.37
N HIS A 4 14.35 -15.70 8.50
CA HIS A 4 14.23 -14.94 7.27
C HIS A 4 13.88 -13.50 7.66
N ASN A 5 14.89 -12.65 7.76
CA ASN A 5 14.70 -11.22 7.61
C ASN A 5 14.36 -10.97 6.14
N ASP A 6 13.09 -11.14 5.77
CA ASP A 6 12.55 -10.90 4.42
C ASP A 6 12.63 -9.42 3.99
N THR A 7 13.15 -8.52 4.82
CA THR A 7 13.26 -7.08 4.56
C THR A 7 14.61 -6.63 4.01
N ALA A 8 15.60 -7.53 3.87
CA ALA A 8 16.96 -7.14 3.49
C ALA A 8 17.13 -6.71 2.01
N TYR A 9 16.14 -6.97 1.14
CA TYR A 9 16.25 -6.72 -0.31
C TYR A 9 15.36 -5.57 -0.81
N GLU A 10 14.45 -5.05 0.01
CA GLU A 10 13.64 -3.88 -0.33
C GLU A 10 14.24 -2.64 0.33
N THR A 11 14.98 -1.84 -0.45
CA THR A 11 15.44 -0.52 0.01
C THR A 11 14.41 0.55 -0.33
N THR A 12 14.43 1.66 0.41
CA THR A 12 13.59 2.83 0.12
C THR A 12 14.25 3.81 -0.85
N ALA A 13 15.40 3.45 -1.44
CA ALA A 13 16.10 4.31 -2.38
C ALA A 13 15.28 4.50 -3.65
N GLU A 14 15.01 5.75 -4.02
CA GLU A 14 14.28 6.08 -5.25
C GLU A 14 14.94 5.49 -6.50
N SER A 15 16.27 5.39 -6.51
CA SER A 15 17.05 4.80 -7.60
C SER A 15 16.67 3.35 -7.91
N ASP A 16 16.21 2.60 -6.90
CA ASP A 16 15.92 1.17 -7.05
C ASP A 16 14.61 0.95 -7.81
N VAL A 17 13.72 1.96 -7.84
CA VAL A 17 12.41 1.90 -8.52
C VAL A 17 12.29 2.88 -9.68
N ALA A 18 13.25 3.81 -9.84
CA ALA A 18 13.21 4.83 -10.89
C ALA A 18 13.11 4.25 -12.30
N HIS A 19 13.70 3.07 -12.54
CA HIS A 19 13.63 2.41 -13.85
C HIS A 19 12.25 1.83 -14.19
N LEU A 20 11.34 1.75 -13.22
CA LEU A 20 9.97 1.26 -13.39
C LEU A 20 8.98 2.37 -13.78
N MET A 21 9.44 3.63 -13.85
CA MET A 21 8.59 4.82 -13.99
C MET A 21 9.20 5.79 -15.02
N GLU A 22 8.43 6.18 -16.03
CA GLU A 22 8.80 7.30 -16.91
C GLU A 22 8.60 8.65 -16.21
N GLY A 23 7.59 8.72 -15.35
CA GLY A 23 7.20 9.92 -14.61
C GLY A 23 7.64 9.93 -13.14
N ARG A 24 7.04 10.83 -12.36
CA ARG A 24 7.28 10.94 -10.91
C ARG A 24 6.70 9.75 -10.13
N ASN A 25 5.64 9.13 -10.64
CA ASN A 25 4.96 8.00 -10.03
C ASN A 25 4.70 6.94 -11.10
N ILE A 26 4.70 5.67 -10.69
CA ILE A 26 4.32 4.57 -11.56
C ILE A 26 2.83 4.64 -11.92
N THR A 27 2.51 4.37 -13.17
CA THR A 27 1.16 4.26 -13.71
C THR A 27 0.66 2.81 -13.63
N LEU A 28 -0.66 2.62 -13.76
CA LEU A 28 -1.25 1.28 -13.82
C LEU A 28 -0.85 0.51 -15.08
N ASP A 29 -0.62 1.23 -16.19
CA ASP A 29 -0.14 0.65 -17.44
C ASP A 29 1.31 0.16 -17.29
N GLU A 30 2.21 0.98 -16.72
CA GLU A 30 3.58 0.56 -16.41
C GLU A 30 3.60 -0.66 -15.47
N ILE A 31 2.75 -0.69 -14.44
CA ILE A 31 2.60 -1.89 -13.58
C ILE A 31 2.19 -3.11 -14.40
N ALA A 32 1.20 -2.98 -15.28
CA ALA A 32 0.73 -4.09 -16.11
C ALA A 32 1.85 -4.61 -17.03
N VAL A 33 2.57 -3.70 -17.70
CA VAL A 33 3.69 -4.04 -18.58
C VAL A 33 4.81 -4.75 -17.82
N GLU A 34 5.18 -4.26 -16.64
CA GLU A 34 6.21 -4.90 -15.83
C GLU A 34 5.80 -6.29 -15.32
N LEU A 35 4.56 -6.46 -14.88
CA LEU A 35 4.06 -7.77 -14.46
C LEU A 35 4.03 -8.78 -15.62
N ALA A 36 3.64 -8.33 -16.82
CA ALA A 36 3.70 -9.15 -18.04
C ALA A 36 5.14 -9.51 -18.43
N SER A 37 6.10 -8.59 -18.24
CA SER A 37 7.52 -8.83 -18.50
C SER A 37 8.07 -9.93 -17.58
N ILE A 38 7.75 -9.86 -16.28
CA ILE A 38 8.16 -10.84 -15.27
C ILE A 38 7.48 -12.19 -15.53
N GLU A 39 6.19 -12.20 -15.87
CA GLU A 39 5.49 -13.43 -16.28
C GLU A 39 6.27 -14.15 -17.40
N LEU A 40 6.55 -13.44 -18.49
CA LEU A 40 7.24 -14.00 -19.64
C LEU A 40 8.60 -14.55 -19.22
N ARG A 41 9.32 -13.83 -18.36
CA ARG A 41 10.64 -14.26 -17.89
C ARG A 41 10.55 -15.54 -17.06
N LEU A 42 9.57 -15.68 -16.17
CA LEU A 42 9.37 -16.92 -15.40
C LEU A 42 9.09 -18.11 -16.32
N ARG A 43 8.28 -17.93 -17.37
CA ARG A 43 8.03 -18.99 -18.37
C ARG A 43 9.28 -19.38 -19.13
N GLN A 44 10.09 -18.40 -19.53
CA GLN A 44 11.37 -18.66 -20.20
C GLN A 44 12.35 -19.43 -19.31
N VAL A 45 12.43 -19.08 -18.02
CA VAL A 45 13.25 -19.81 -17.05
C VAL A 45 12.74 -21.24 -16.86
N ALA A 46 11.42 -21.42 -16.72
CA ALA A 46 10.80 -22.73 -16.61
C ALA A 46 11.11 -23.62 -17.83
N PHE A 47 11.04 -23.04 -19.04
CA PHE A 47 11.40 -23.75 -20.28
C PHE A 47 12.88 -24.11 -20.34
N ALA A 48 13.79 -23.17 -20.00
CA ALA A 48 15.22 -23.46 -19.97
C ALA A 48 15.58 -24.54 -18.92
N ALA A 49 14.87 -24.56 -17.80
CA ALA A 49 15.04 -25.54 -16.73
C ALA A 49 14.62 -26.97 -17.10
N GLU A 50 13.91 -27.18 -18.21
CA GLU A 50 13.62 -28.53 -18.74
C GLU A 50 14.90 -29.24 -19.23
N THR A 51 15.96 -28.49 -19.54
CA THR A 51 17.25 -29.03 -20.00
C THR A 51 18.41 -28.41 -19.21
N PRO A 52 18.51 -28.69 -17.90
CA PRO A 52 19.54 -28.09 -17.07
C PRO A 52 20.93 -28.60 -17.47
N ALA A 53 21.95 -27.75 -17.34
CA ALA A 53 23.34 -28.11 -17.64
C ALA A 53 23.86 -29.28 -16.77
N THR A 54 23.29 -29.43 -15.58
CA THR A 54 23.54 -30.55 -14.66
C THR A 54 22.26 -31.41 -14.58
N PRO A 55 22.35 -32.74 -14.75
CA PRO A 55 21.17 -33.61 -14.76
C PRO A 55 20.58 -33.76 -13.36
N VAL A 56 19.66 -32.86 -13.01
CA VAL A 56 18.90 -32.83 -11.76
C VAL A 56 17.43 -32.76 -12.13
N GLU A 57 16.59 -33.52 -11.42
CA GLU A 57 15.13 -33.46 -11.59
C GLU A 57 14.60 -32.14 -11.00
N LEU A 58 13.94 -31.33 -11.84
CA LEU A 58 13.47 -29.98 -11.52
C LEU A 58 11.97 -29.80 -11.75
N GLU A 59 11.21 -30.85 -12.08
CA GLU A 59 9.76 -30.79 -12.34
C GLU A 59 8.99 -29.93 -11.31
N PRO A 60 9.14 -30.12 -9.97
CA PRO A 60 8.42 -29.30 -9.00
C PRO A 60 8.77 -27.80 -9.08
N MET A 61 10.02 -27.47 -9.43
CA MET A 61 10.47 -26.09 -9.60
C MET A 61 9.90 -25.47 -10.88
N ILE A 62 9.91 -26.22 -11.99
CA ILE A 62 9.35 -25.81 -13.28
C ILE A 62 7.85 -25.51 -13.13
N ASP A 63 7.11 -26.39 -12.47
CA ASP A 63 5.69 -26.20 -12.22
C ASP A 63 5.41 -24.99 -11.31
N SER A 64 6.24 -24.78 -10.28
CA SER A 64 6.14 -23.60 -9.42
C SER A 64 6.35 -22.30 -10.20
N LEU A 65 7.35 -22.26 -11.09
CA LEU A 65 7.61 -21.09 -11.95
C LEU A 65 6.43 -20.81 -12.89
N ARG A 66 5.87 -21.85 -13.51
CA ARG A 66 4.69 -21.72 -14.39
C ARG A 66 3.45 -21.27 -13.64
N PHE A 67 3.22 -21.80 -12.45
CA PHE A 67 2.11 -21.39 -11.58
C PHE A 67 2.22 -19.91 -11.20
N LYS A 68 3.40 -19.47 -10.74
CA LYS A 68 3.67 -18.06 -10.39
C LYS A 68 3.50 -17.14 -11.60
N ALA A 69 3.93 -17.58 -12.79
CA ALA A 69 3.66 -16.85 -14.03
C ALA A 69 2.14 -16.68 -14.27
N GLY A 70 1.34 -17.73 -14.05
CA GLY A 70 -0.12 -17.63 -14.10
C GLY A 70 -0.69 -16.56 -13.17
N GLN A 71 -0.21 -16.50 -11.92
CA GLN A 71 -0.64 -15.48 -10.95
C GLN A 71 -0.24 -14.05 -11.38
N LEU A 72 0.96 -13.88 -11.94
CA LEU A 72 1.40 -12.57 -12.45
C LEU A 72 0.58 -12.11 -13.65
N ARG A 73 0.16 -13.05 -14.52
CA ARG A 73 -0.75 -12.74 -15.63
C ARG A 73 -2.06 -12.16 -15.12
N GLU A 74 -2.68 -12.80 -14.14
CA GLU A 74 -3.94 -12.32 -13.55
C GLU A 74 -3.80 -10.91 -12.98
N LEU A 75 -2.70 -10.63 -12.29
CA LEU A 75 -2.41 -9.29 -11.77
C LEU A 75 -2.13 -8.26 -12.88
N SER A 76 -1.41 -8.65 -13.93
CA SER A 76 -1.17 -7.82 -15.11
C SER A 76 -2.47 -7.46 -15.81
N ASP A 77 -3.35 -8.43 -16.01
CA ASP A 77 -4.66 -8.22 -16.65
C ASP A 77 -5.55 -7.30 -15.79
N GLU A 78 -5.53 -7.46 -14.46
CA GLU A 78 -6.24 -6.58 -13.53
C GLU A 78 -5.69 -5.14 -13.59
N ALA A 79 -4.36 -4.96 -13.56
CA ALA A 79 -3.72 -3.65 -13.66
C ALA A 79 -4.04 -2.97 -14.99
N GLY A 80 -3.97 -3.70 -16.11
CA GLY A 80 -4.32 -3.19 -17.44
C GLY A 80 -5.80 -2.81 -17.55
N GLN A 81 -6.71 -3.60 -16.95
CA GLN A 81 -8.13 -3.22 -16.88
C GLN A 81 -8.33 -1.93 -16.08
N LEU A 82 -7.64 -1.78 -14.95
CA LEU A 82 -7.71 -0.58 -14.12
C LEU A 82 -7.13 0.64 -14.84
N ALA A 83 -6.04 0.49 -15.61
CA ALA A 83 -5.47 1.57 -16.41
C ALA A 83 -6.52 2.15 -17.36
N ARG A 84 -7.17 1.28 -18.14
CA ARG A 84 -8.26 1.68 -19.06
C ARG A 84 -9.44 2.35 -18.33
N ILE A 85 -9.78 1.89 -17.12
CA ILE A 85 -10.81 2.54 -16.30
C ILE A 85 -10.39 3.96 -15.93
N VAL A 86 -9.16 4.13 -15.42
CA VAL A 86 -8.65 5.41 -14.92
C VAL A 86 -8.46 6.43 -16.05
N GLU A 87 -8.07 5.97 -17.24
CA GLU A 87 -7.97 6.79 -18.46
C GLU A 87 -9.33 7.22 -19.01
N GLY A 88 -10.42 6.56 -18.59
CA GLY A 88 -11.78 6.87 -19.01
C GLY A 88 -12.30 6.05 -20.20
N ASP A 89 -11.53 5.08 -20.68
CA ASP A 89 -11.92 4.17 -21.78
C ASP A 89 -13.07 3.22 -21.39
N VAL A 90 -13.23 2.97 -20.09
CA VAL A 90 -14.27 2.10 -19.55
C VAL A 90 -15.28 2.94 -18.77
N PRO A 91 -16.55 3.00 -19.18
CA PRO A 91 -17.57 3.69 -18.42
C PRO A 91 -17.82 2.97 -17.10
N LEU A 92 -18.16 3.75 -16.07
CA LEU A 92 -18.47 3.30 -14.72
C LEU A 92 -19.89 3.70 -14.35
N ALA A 93 -20.59 2.86 -13.59
CA ALA A 93 -21.87 3.24 -13.01
C ALA A 93 -21.69 4.44 -12.06
N THR A 94 -22.62 5.39 -12.02
CA THR A 94 -22.54 6.54 -11.10
C THR A 94 -22.72 6.15 -9.63
N LYS A 95 -23.24 4.95 -9.35
CA LYS A 95 -23.54 4.43 -8.02
C LYS A 95 -23.21 2.94 -7.92
N PHE A 96 -22.91 2.47 -6.70
CA PHE A 96 -22.75 1.05 -6.44
C PHE A 96 -24.08 0.29 -6.55
N SER A 97 -24.10 -0.78 -7.36
CA SER A 97 -25.29 -1.60 -7.53
C SER A 97 -25.75 -2.23 -6.21
N GLY A 98 -27.07 -2.30 -5.99
CA GLY A 98 -27.67 -2.87 -4.78
C GLY A 98 -27.77 -1.92 -3.58
N VAL A 99 -26.81 -1.02 -3.38
CA VAL A 99 -26.79 -0.08 -2.25
C VAL A 99 -27.15 1.35 -2.67
N GLY A 100 -26.78 1.75 -3.89
CA GLY A 100 -27.06 3.09 -4.42
C GLY A 100 -26.10 4.18 -3.93
N ASP A 101 -25.08 3.82 -3.17
CA ASP A 101 -24.07 4.75 -2.68
C ASP A 101 -23.30 5.41 -3.85
N PRO A 102 -23.14 6.75 -3.86
CA PRO A 102 -22.33 7.44 -4.85
C PRO A 102 -20.83 7.27 -4.55
N TRP A 103 -20.02 7.63 -5.54
CA TRP A 103 -18.56 7.66 -5.45
C TRP A 103 -18.01 8.90 -6.15
N GLY A 104 -16.69 9.13 -6.07
CA GLY A 104 -16.08 10.32 -6.66
C GLY A 104 -16.61 11.60 -6.03
N ALA A 105 -16.51 12.72 -6.73
CA ALA A 105 -16.95 14.03 -6.25
C ALA A 105 -18.41 14.02 -5.74
N ALA A 106 -19.28 13.19 -6.32
CA ALA A 106 -20.68 13.05 -5.90
C ALA A 106 -20.85 12.43 -4.50
N ALA A 107 -19.85 11.73 -3.97
CA ALA A 107 -19.86 11.23 -2.60
C ALA A 107 -19.47 12.28 -1.54
N ARG A 108 -19.05 13.49 -1.94
CA ARG A 108 -18.68 14.54 -0.97
C ARG A 108 -19.88 14.99 -0.15
N GLY A 109 -19.68 15.11 1.16
CA GLY A 109 -20.73 15.55 2.10
C GLY A 109 -21.86 14.53 2.30
N THR A 110 -21.71 13.30 1.80
CA THR A 110 -22.69 12.23 2.00
C THR A 110 -22.27 11.31 3.16
N ASN A 111 -23.23 10.98 4.04
CA ASN A 111 -23.03 9.95 5.06
C ASN A 111 -23.25 8.58 4.41
N ARG A 112 -22.16 7.92 4.00
CA ARG A 112 -22.22 6.55 3.46
C ARG A 112 -22.12 5.54 4.60
N GLU A 113 -23.11 4.68 4.71
CA GLU A 113 -23.19 3.68 5.78
C GLU A 113 -22.43 2.38 5.45
N HIS A 114 -22.27 2.04 4.16
CA HIS A 114 -21.81 0.71 3.75
C HIS A 114 -20.35 0.62 3.29
N PHE A 115 -19.78 1.73 2.78
CA PHE A 115 -18.42 1.72 2.19
C PHE A 115 -17.38 2.54 2.96
N GLY A 116 -17.61 2.81 4.25
CA GLY A 116 -16.62 3.30 5.21
C GLY A 116 -16.03 4.70 4.91
N GLY A 117 -16.49 5.70 5.67
CA GLY A 117 -15.89 7.04 5.73
C GLY A 117 -15.90 7.86 4.43
N PRO A 118 -15.32 9.08 4.44
CA PRO A 118 -15.28 10.02 3.30
C PRO A 118 -14.28 9.58 2.20
N ALA A 119 -14.14 8.28 1.93
CA ALA A 119 -13.28 7.79 0.86
C ALA A 119 -13.92 8.05 -0.52
N VAL A 120 -13.76 9.28 -0.99
CA VAL A 120 -14.15 9.76 -2.32
C VAL A 120 -13.51 8.93 -3.44
N VAL A 121 -12.37 8.30 -3.16
CA VAL A 121 -11.59 7.45 -4.08
C VAL A 121 -11.95 5.96 -3.90
N PRO A 122 -12.49 5.28 -4.92
CA PRO A 122 -12.76 3.83 -4.86
C PRO A 122 -11.49 2.98 -4.85
N THR A 123 -11.57 1.78 -4.27
CA THR A 123 -10.56 0.72 -4.41
C THR A 123 -10.59 0.09 -5.81
N ALA A 124 -9.51 -0.60 -6.22
CA ALA A 124 -9.44 -1.36 -7.47
C ALA A 124 -10.68 -2.27 -7.69
N ARG A 125 -11.00 -3.10 -6.69
CA ARG A 125 -12.17 -3.99 -6.73
C ARG A 125 -13.49 -3.24 -6.88
N GLN A 126 -13.63 -2.07 -6.26
CA GLN A 126 -14.81 -1.23 -6.41
C GLN A 126 -14.91 -0.64 -7.82
N LEU A 127 -13.81 -0.20 -8.42
CA LEU A 127 -13.80 0.27 -9.81
C LEU A 127 -14.22 -0.84 -10.79
N ILE A 128 -13.68 -2.04 -10.61
CA ILE A 128 -14.09 -3.21 -11.43
C ILE A 128 -15.57 -3.52 -11.24
N HIS A 129 -16.07 -3.46 -10.00
CA HIS A 129 -17.50 -3.64 -9.73
C HIS A 129 -18.38 -2.58 -10.40
N LEU A 130 -17.98 -1.30 -10.36
CA LEU A 130 -18.68 -0.20 -11.03
C LEU A 130 -18.68 -0.36 -12.55
N ALA A 131 -17.58 -0.85 -13.14
CA ALA A 131 -17.50 -1.18 -14.56
C ALA A 131 -18.46 -2.32 -14.95
N HIS A 132 -18.60 -3.34 -14.09
CA HIS A 132 -19.60 -4.39 -14.30
C HIS A 132 -21.04 -3.88 -14.17
N GLY A 133 -21.28 -2.92 -13.26
CA GLY A 133 -22.61 -2.33 -13.03
C GLY A 133 -23.23 -1.69 -14.27
N VAL A 134 -22.40 -1.17 -15.18
CA VAL A 134 -22.86 -0.58 -16.46
C VAL A 134 -23.63 -1.56 -17.34
N ARG A 135 -23.43 -2.87 -17.17
CA ARG A 135 -24.13 -3.91 -17.94
C ARG A 135 -25.62 -4.01 -17.59
N VAL A 136 -26.08 -3.37 -16.51
CA VAL A 136 -27.49 -3.33 -16.13
C VAL A 136 -28.22 -2.26 -16.97
N PRO A 137 -29.28 -2.60 -17.73
CA PRO A 137 -30.00 -1.65 -18.57
C PRO A 137 -30.52 -0.44 -17.79
N GLY A 138 -30.35 0.76 -18.35
CA GLY A 138 -30.80 2.02 -17.73
C GLY A 138 -29.87 2.55 -16.64
N THR A 139 -28.70 1.93 -16.42
CA THR A 139 -27.69 2.45 -15.50
C THR A 139 -27.09 3.74 -16.02
N GLU A 140 -27.13 4.78 -15.18
CA GLU A 140 -26.42 6.03 -15.43
C GLU A 140 -24.91 5.81 -15.33
N THR A 141 -24.15 6.38 -16.26
CA THR A 141 -22.70 6.17 -16.35
C THR A 141 -21.91 7.47 -16.35
N THR A 142 -20.65 7.37 -15.95
CA THR A 142 -19.64 8.42 -15.97
C THR A 142 -18.27 7.80 -16.22
N THR A 143 -17.27 8.59 -16.55
CA THR A 143 -15.87 8.14 -16.61
C THR A 143 -15.14 8.41 -15.29
N TYR A 144 -14.00 7.73 -15.06
CA TYR A 144 -13.17 8.00 -13.89
C TYR A 144 -12.69 9.46 -13.82
N PRO A 145 -12.13 10.08 -14.88
CA PRO A 145 -11.70 11.48 -14.83
C PRO A 145 -12.84 12.46 -14.49
N GLU A 146 -14.03 12.24 -15.06
CA GLU A 146 -15.20 13.10 -14.79
C GLU A 146 -15.69 12.97 -13.34
N ALA A 147 -15.85 11.75 -12.85
CA ALA A 147 -16.27 11.50 -11.48
C ALA A 147 -15.24 12.01 -10.46
N MET A 148 -13.96 12.06 -10.85
CA MET A 148 -12.88 12.52 -9.99
C MET A 148 -12.58 14.02 -10.11
N ALA A 149 -13.25 14.73 -11.02
CA ALA A 149 -12.99 16.13 -11.31
C ALA A 149 -13.12 17.02 -10.05
N GLY A 150 -12.16 17.94 -9.87
CA GLY A 150 -12.15 18.85 -8.73
C GLY A 150 -11.66 18.25 -7.40
N MET A 151 -11.14 17.02 -7.40
CA MET A 151 -10.41 16.46 -6.25
C MET A 151 -8.95 16.92 -6.20
N GLN A 152 -8.59 17.57 -5.09
CA GLN A 152 -7.20 17.69 -4.67
C GLN A 152 -6.80 16.35 -4.04
N LEU A 153 -6.05 15.54 -4.79
CA LEU A 153 -5.54 14.26 -4.32
C LEU A 153 -4.15 14.46 -3.72
N ILE A 154 -4.08 14.80 -2.43
CA ILE A 154 -2.91 14.44 -1.63
C ILE A 154 -3.20 13.02 -1.16
N TRP A 155 -2.85 12.02 -1.96
CA TRP A 155 -3.17 10.62 -1.64
C TRP A 155 -1.90 9.80 -1.48
N GLU A 156 -1.89 8.98 -0.45
CA GLU A 156 -0.87 7.95 -0.23
C GLU A 156 -1.57 6.60 -0.02
N SER A 157 -1.01 5.54 -0.59
CA SER A 157 -1.55 4.18 -0.41
C SER A 157 -1.50 3.74 1.05
N LYS A 158 -2.46 2.91 1.47
CA LYS A 158 -2.49 2.31 2.82
C LYS A 158 -1.21 1.52 3.14
N SER A 159 -0.59 0.91 2.12
CA SER A 159 0.66 0.17 2.28
C SER A 159 1.83 1.11 2.61
N ALA A 160 1.92 2.26 1.94
CA ALA A 160 2.92 3.27 2.24
C ALA A 160 2.68 3.92 3.61
N GLN A 161 1.42 4.21 3.98
CA GLN A 161 1.06 4.62 5.35
C GLN A 161 1.49 3.59 6.39
N ALA A 162 1.26 2.31 6.14
CA ALA A 162 1.64 1.22 7.04
C ALA A 162 3.17 1.09 7.16
N ARG A 163 3.92 1.25 6.06
CA ARG A 163 5.38 1.27 6.08
C ARG A 163 5.90 2.46 6.90
N ARG A 164 5.44 3.68 6.63
CA ARG A 164 5.84 4.88 7.39
C ARG A 164 5.53 4.73 8.88
N ARG A 165 4.39 4.12 9.22
CA ARG A 165 4.06 3.81 10.61
C ARG A 165 5.06 2.85 11.24
N ARG A 166 5.48 1.80 10.53
CA ARG A 166 6.53 0.88 11.03
C ARG A 166 7.88 1.58 11.19
N GLU A 167 8.28 2.41 10.24
CA GLU A 167 9.51 3.22 10.31
C GLU A 167 9.49 4.18 11.50
N ARG A 168 8.34 4.84 11.73
CA ARG A 168 8.10 5.68 12.90
C ARG A 168 8.19 4.88 14.19
N ASP A 169 7.49 3.74 14.27
CA ASP A 169 7.45 2.91 15.47
C ASP A 169 8.86 2.39 15.83
N ALA A 170 9.65 1.98 14.83
CA ALA A 170 11.06 1.62 15.02
C ALA A 170 11.91 2.80 15.50
N ALA A 171 11.75 3.99 14.89
CA ALA A 171 12.46 5.19 15.33
C ALA A 171 12.09 5.62 16.75
N VAL A 172 10.85 5.37 17.19
CA VAL A 172 10.40 5.59 18.57
C VAL A 172 11.06 4.59 19.53
N GLU A 173 11.20 3.32 19.13
CA GLU A 173 11.90 2.31 19.94
C GLU A 173 13.38 2.70 20.14
N ASP A 174 14.05 3.16 19.09
CA ASP A 174 15.43 3.66 19.17
C ASP A 174 15.53 4.92 20.05
N GLU A 175 14.64 5.90 19.85
CA GLU A 175 14.62 7.15 20.60
C GLU A 175 14.32 6.91 22.10
N VAL A 176 13.50 5.91 22.43
CA VAL A 176 13.27 5.51 23.83
C VAL A 176 14.58 5.15 24.51
N LEU A 177 15.49 4.45 23.83
CA LEU A 177 16.79 4.08 24.40
C LEU A 177 17.74 5.28 24.51
N VAL A 178 17.57 6.33 23.72
CA VAL A 178 18.39 7.56 23.83
C VAL A 178 18.00 8.40 25.06
N LEU A 179 16.72 8.42 25.42
CA LEU A 179 16.21 9.23 26.52
C LEU A 179 16.46 8.60 27.88
N GLU A 180 16.75 9.40 28.91
CA GLU A 180 16.72 8.94 30.30
C GLU A 180 15.27 8.71 30.78
N CYS A 181 15.06 7.73 31.67
CA CYS A 181 13.76 7.48 32.27
C CYS A 181 13.59 8.17 33.63
N GLU A 182 12.91 9.30 33.69
CA GLU A 182 12.62 9.99 34.96
C GLU A 182 11.77 9.19 35.97
N THR A 183 11.20 8.04 35.59
CA THR A 183 10.37 7.20 36.50
C THR A 183 11.16 6.12 37.22
N CYS A 184 12.16 5.53 36.56
CA CYS A 184 12.98 4.46 37.13
C CYS A 184 14.47 4.74 37.02
N GLU A 185 14.85 5.96 36.64
CA GLU A 185 16.23 6.45 36.52
C GLU A 185 17.09 5.61 35.56
N ALA A 186 16.46 4.89 34.62
CA ALA A 186 17.18 4.14 33.59
C ALA A 186 17.92 5.11 32.67
N GLU A 187 19.22 4.89 32.51
CA GLU A 187 20.10 5.76 31.73
C GLU A 187 19.91 5.55 30.22
N PRO A 188 20.45 6.46 29.38
CA PRO A 188 20.56 6.22 27.94
C PRO A 188 21.24 4.87 27.62
N GLY A 189 20.63 4.09 26.74
CA GLY A 189 21.03 2.73 26.38
C GLY A 189 20.34 1.65 27.22
N GLU A 190 19.67 2.00 28.32
CA GLU A 190 19.05 1.03 29.22
C GLU A 190 17.55 0.90 29.04
N HIS A 191 17.06 -0.33 29.18
CA HIS A 191 15.64 -0.62 29.26
C HIS A 191 15.06 -0.18 30.61
N CYS A 192 13.79 0.23 30.61
CA CYS A 192 13.10 0.52 31.87
C CYS A 192 12.99 -0.74 32.74
N VAL A 193 13.08 -0.52 34.05
CA VAL A 193 12.92 -1.59 35.05
C VAL A 193 11.64 -1.39 35.86
N THR A 194 11.06 -2.49 36.33
CA THR A 194 9.96 -2.45 37.29
C THR A 194 10.46 -1.99 38.66
N LYS A 195 9.54 -1.68 39.59
CA LYS A 195 9.90 -1.35 40.98
C LYS A 195 10.73 -2.44 41.69
N SER A 196 10.66 -3.69 41.24
CA SER A 196 11.46 -4.81 41.77
C SER A 196 12.80 -5.01 41.04
N GLY A 197 13.19 -4.10 40.13
CA GLY A 197 14.45 -4.14 39.39
C GLY A 197 14.47 -5.08 38.20
N ARG A 198 13.30 -5.57 37.73
CA ARG A 198 13.24 -6.45 36.55
C ARG A 198 13.15 -5.62 35.27
N VAL A 199 13.97 -5.94 34.27
CA VAL A 199 13.89 -5.34 32.94
C VAL A 199 12.51 -5.57 32.33
N SER A 200 11.95 -4.53 31.73
CA SER A 200 10.68 -4.54 31.02
C SER A 200 10.92 -4.27 29.54
N GLU A 201 10.32 -5.09 28.68
CA GLU A 201 10.27 -4.85 27.24
C GLU A 201 9.44 -3.59 26.88
N ARG A 202 8.63 -3.10 27.83
CA ARG A 202 7.87 -1.85 27.66
C ARG A 202 8.49 -0.71 28.48
N PRO A 203 8.75 0.45 27.86
CA PRO A 203 9.16 1.65 28.59
C PRO A 203 8.01 2.24 29.40
N HIS A 204 8.34 3.04 30.41
CA HIS A 204 7.34 3.86 31.10
C HIS A 204 6.68 4.84 30.13
N THR A 205 5.36 5.03 30.29
CA THR A 205 4.53 5.85 29.38
C THR A 205 5.08 7.26 29.16
N LYS A 206 5.68 7.88 30.19
CA LYS A 206 6.26 9.24 30.08
C LYS A 206 7.46 9.25 29.12
N ARG A 207 8.42 8.33 29.30
CA ARG A 207 9.59 8.18 28.41
C ARG A 207 9.15 7.90 26.96
N ARG A 208 8.16 7.04 26.78
CA ARG A 208 7.58 6.73 25.46
C ARG A 208 6.95 7.96 24.79
N ARG A 209 6.13 8.74 25.50
CA ARG A 209 5.50 9.95 24.94
C ARG A 209 6.51 11.03 24.54
N THR A 210 7.60 11.16 25.31
CA THR A 210 8.70 12.05 24.95
C THR A 210 9.41 11.57 23.68
N ALA A 211 9.70 10.27 23.57
CA ALA A 211 10.27 9.69 22.36
C ALA A 211 9.36 9.88 21.13
N GLU A 212 8.05 9.63 21.28
CA GLU A 212 7.05 9.87 20.23
C GLU A 212 7.07 11.34 19.77
N THR A 213 7.05 12.29 20.70
CA THR A 213 7.12 13.74 20.37
C THR A 213 8.40 14.10 19.61
N ASN A 214 9.56 13.61 20.05
CA ASN A 214 10.84 13.89 19.42
C ASN A 214 10.90 13.33 17.98
N VAL A 215 10.47 12.07 17.81
CA VAL A 215 10.43 11.41 16.51
C VAL A 215 9.45 12.11 15.57
N ASP A 216 8.25 12.46 16.06
CA ASP A 216 7.24 13.13 15.26
C ASP A 216 7.71 14.52 14.81
N ALA A 217 8.39 15.28 15.69
CA ALA A 217 9.00 16.56 15.34
C ALA A 217 10.13 16.40 14.32
N ARG A 218 10.98 15.37 14.45
CA ARG A 218 12.09 15.08 13.53
C ARG A 218 11.60 14.63 12.15
N LEU A 219 10.55 13.82 12.10
CA LEU A 219 9.98 13.27 10.87
C LEU A 219 8.93 14.19 10.22
N GLY A 220 8.58 15.32 10.84
CA GLY A 220 7.58 16.25 10.32
C GLY A 220 6.14 15.68 10.33
N TYR A 221 5.85 14.75 11.24
CA TYR A 221 4.56 14.08 11.39
C TYR A 221 3.51 15.02 12.01
N LEU A 222 3.10 16.07 11.29
CA LEU A 222 1.86 16.78 11.61
C LEU A 222 0.71 15.95 11.03
N GLY A 223 -0.10 15.36 11.92
CA GLY A 223 -1.15 14.37 11.66
C GLY A 223 -2.32 14.82 10.77
N GLY A 224 -2.04 15.28 9.56
CA GLY A 224 -3.03 15.43 8.51
C GLY A 224 -3.39 14.05 7.98
N ASN A 225 -4.61 13.59 8.26
CA ASN A 225 -5.22 12.57 7.42
C ASN A 225 -5.17 13.11 5.98
N PRO A 226 -4.53 12.43 5.01
CA PRO A 226 -4.47 12.90 3.62
C PRO A 226 -5.86 13.01 2.96
N ALA A 227 -6.88 12.41 3.56
CA ALA A 227 -8.30 12.57 3.20
C ALA A 227 -9.07 13.49 4.17
N GLY A 228 -8.38 14.14 5.10
CA GLY A 228 -8.92 15.09 6.05
C GLY A 228 -9.24 16.40 5.36
N VAL A 229 -10.52 16.75 5.36
CA VAL A 229 -11.02 18.05 4.93
C VAL A 229 -10.36 19.13 5.81
N PRO A 230 -9.71 20.17 5.27
CA PRO A 230 -9.51 21.38 6.04
C PRO A 230 -10.89 21.95 6.36
N ASP A 231 -11.20 22.13 7.64
CA ASP A 231 -12.42 22.79 8.06
C ASP A 231 -12.52 24.13 7.33
N SER A 232 -13.60 24.32 6.58
CA SER A 232 -13.88 25.57 5.89
C SER A 232 -14.35 26.60 6.91
N ASP A 233 -13.55 27.66 7.11
CA ASP A 233 -14.04 28.96 7.58
C ASP A 233 -14.97 29.59 6.53
#